data_AF-A0A315ECH2-F1
#
_entry.id   AF-A0A315ECH2-F1
#
_cell.length_a   1.000
_cell.length_b   1.000
_cell.length_c   1.000
_cell.angle_alpha   90.00
_cell.angle_beta   90.00
_cell.angle_gamma   90.00
#
_symmetry.space_group_name_H-M   'P 1'
#
loop_
_entity.id
_entity.type
_entity.pdbx_description
1 polymer ?
#
loop_
_entity_poly.entity_id
_entity_poly.type
_entity_poly.pdbx_seq_one_letter_code
_entity_poly.pdbx_strand_id
1 'polypeptide(L)'
;MTDTILRTLRTHEKGIVLINGPITDQLALDFCDELDSLYDYYQYETVLLRIHSPGGQTLALDFMMERIDFWRAQGRKMHTQATMQAVSAAALLLSLGEVGHRYASPSSALLYHHTRFVTTSSQTVTARAAMEAVQQLIESDHLLMKRLCKHLLHGFGGAVAFAQAGIQRIQAIKDVMTSHPNGKKPKWIEETKQVYEQVRVMNGIKLYQQLLMRRFDEDTIMSQVQAWALMLIDDVDLPAITRGQSTCAVSQSNLSMPPALAAGLVETALHA
;
A
#
# COMPACT_ATOMS: atom_id res chain seq x y z
N MET A 1 2.80 13.60 21.14
CA MET A 1 1.67 13.37 20.22
C MET A 1 2.18 13.73 18.84
N THR A 2 2.52 12.74 18.01
CA THR A 2 2.79 13.00 16.59
C THR A 2 1.45 13.33 15.96
N ASP A 3 1.25 14.59 15.59
CA ASP A 3 0.03 15.03 14.90
C ASP A 3 -0.15 14.17 13.64
N THR A 4 -1.23 13.40 13.62
CA THR A 4 -1.71 12.80 12.39
C THR A 4 -2.25 13.94 11.54
N ILE A 5 -1.61 14.22 10.40
CA ILE A 5 -1.97 15.35 9.56
C ILE A 5 -2.66 14.81 8.32
N LEU A 6 -3.97 15.02 8.24
CA LEU A 6 -4.68 15.04 6.97
C LEU A 6 -4.47 16.42 6.36
N ARG A 7 -3.85 16.48 5.19
CA ARG A 7 -3.70 17.74 4.45
C ARG A 7 -4.16 17.54 3.02
N THR A 8 -4.88 18.54 2.53
CA THR A 8 -5.40 18.53 1.17
C THR A 8 -4.64 19.51 0.32
N LEU A 9 -4.19 19.04 -0.85
CA LEU A 9 -3.69 19.89 -1.93
C LEU A 9 -4.68 19.79 -3.07
N ARG A 10 -5.01 20.92 -3.68
CA ARG A 10 -5.95 21.00 -4.79
C ARG A 10 -5.21 21.42 -6.03
N THR A 11 -5.39 20.68 -7.12
CA THR A 11 -4.94 21.08 -8.46
C THR A 11 -6.15 21.18 -9.38
N HIS A 12 -5.99 21.77 -10.58
CA HIS A 12 -7.10 21.83 -11.53
C HIS A 12 -7.60 20.44 -11.99
N GLU A 13 -6.81 19.39 -11.81
CA GLU A 13 -7.08 18.05 -12.36
C GLU A 13 -7.52 17.03 -11.31
N LYS A 14 -7.05 17.15 -10.06
CA LYS A 14 -7.37 16.20 -8.99
C LYS A 14 -7.23 16.79 -7.59
N GLY A 15 -8.05 16.26 -6.68
CA GLY A 15 -7.83 16.41 -5.23
C GLY A 15 -6.69 15.51 -4.77
N ILE A 16 -5.85 15.99 -3.87
CA ILE A 16 -4.80 15.18 -3.24
C ILE A 16 -5.03 15.18 -1.74
N VAL A 17 -5.21 14.00 -1.14
CA VAL A 17 -5.31 13.81 0.30
C VAL A 17 -4.03 13.17 0.81
N LEU A 18 -3.39 13.81 1.78
CA LEU A 18 -2.20 13.27 2.45
C LEU A 18 -2.63 12.52 3.70
N ILE A 19 -2.27 11.24 3.79
CA ILE A 19 -2.42 10.41 5.00
C ILE A 19 -1.03 10.29 5.63
N ASN A 20 -0.81 10.98 6.74
CA ASN A 20 0.47 10.95 7.45
C ASN A 20 0.26 10.58 8.93
N GLY A 21 0.83 9.44 9.35
CA GLY A 21 0.72 8.94 10.71
C GLY A 21 -0.26 7.76 10.88
N PRO A 22 -0.54 7.34 12.12
CA PRO A 22 -1.39 6.18 12.40
C PRO A 22 -2.83 6.38 11.93
N ILE A 23 -3.46 5.31 11.43
CA ILE A 23 -4.89 5.27 11.10
C ILE A 23 -5.69 5.15 12.41
N THR A 24 -6.38 6.23 12.76
CA THR A 24 -7.23 6.33 13.96
C THR A 24 -8.67 6.63 13.55
N ASP A 25 -9.61 6.44 14.48
CA ASP A 25 -11.02 6.84 14.27
C ASP A 25 -11.15 8.31 13.85
N GLN A 26 -10.41 9.23 14.48
CA GLN A 26 -10.44 10.65 14.10
C GLN A 26 -9.93 10.87 12.68
N LEU A 27 -8.82 10.23 12.30
CA LEU A 27 -8.30 10.34 10.93
C LEU A 27 -9.30 9.80 9.91
N ALA A 28 -10.01 8.72 10.24
CA ALA A 28 -11.02 8.14 9.36
C ALA A 28 -12.22 9.08 9.17
N LEU A 29 -12.66 9.78 10.22
CA LEU A 29 -13.69 10.83 10.11
C LEU A 29 -13.20 11.99 9.23
N ASP A 30 -12.03 12.54 9.52
CA ASP A 30 -11.45 13.65 8.75
C ASP A 30 -11.24 13.27 7.27
N PHE A 31 -10.84 12.03 7.02
CA PHE A 31 -10.70 11.48 5.68
C PHE A 31 -12.02 11.42 4.93
N CYS A 32 -13.09 10.93 5.58
CA CYS A 32 -14.42 10.87 4.97
C CYS A 32 -14.94 12.27 4.65
N ASP A 33 -14.83 13.21 5.57
CA ASP A 33 -15.25 14.60 5.36
C ASP A 33 -14.49 15.25 4.20
N GLU A 34 -13.18 15.00 4.08
CA GLU A 34 -12.39 15.53 2.98
C GLU A 34 -12.74 14.87 1.64
N LEU A 35 -12.94 13.55 1.59
CA LEU A 35 -13.40 12.87 0.37
C LEU A 35 -14.74 13.44 -0.09
N ASP A 36 -15.65 13.68 0.85
CA ASP A 36 -16.96 14.23 0.55
C ASP A 36 -16.83 15.64 -0.01
N SER A 37 -15.98 16.48 0.60
CA SER A 37 -15.69 17.80 0.06
C SER A 37 -15.13 17.70 -1.38
N LEU A 38 -14.16 16.83 -1.63
CA LEU A 38 -13.51 16.70 -2.93
C LEU A 38 -14.45 16.17 -4.02
N TYR A 39 -15.28 15.18 -3.70
CA TYR A 39 -16.17 14.55 -4.68
C TYR A 39 -17.52 15.24 -4.83
N ASP A 40 -18.11 15.76 -3.75
CA ASP A 40 -19.43 16.38 -3.77
C ASP A 40 -19.35 17.89 -4.00
N TYR A 41 -18.49 18.59 -3.28
CA TYR A 41 -18.40 20.04 -3.43
C TYR A 41 -17.50 20.45 -4.60
N TYR A 42 -16.26 19.95 -4.66
CA TYR A 42 -15.31 20.27 -5.74
C TYR A 42 -15.51 19.44 -7.00
N GLN A 43 -16.37 18.41 -6.95
CA GLN A 43 -16.75 17.59 -8.11
C GLN A 43 -15.56 16.93 -8.83
N TYR A 44 -14.45 16.67 -8.13
CA TYR A 44 -13.33 15.94 -8.75
C TYR A 44 -13.78 14.56 -9.21
N GLU A 45 -13.37 14.14 -10.40
CA GLU A 45 -13.60 12.75 -10.83
C GLU A 45 -12.65 11.79 -10.12
N THR A 46 -11.44 12.27 -9.83
CA THR A 46 -10.35 11.47 -9.28
C THR A 46 -9.69 12.17 -8.08
N VAL A 47 -9.47 11.42 -7.01
CA VAL A 47 -8.66 11.84 -5.85
C VAL A 47 -7.41 10.97 -5.74
N LEU A 48 -6.26 11.58 -5.46
CA LEU A 48 -5.02 10.88 -5.15
C LEU A 48 -4.78 10.84 -3.64
N LEU A 49 -4.70 9.64 -3.08
CA LEU A 49 -4.21 9.42 -1.72
C LEU A 49 -2.70 9.25 -1.71
N ARG A 50 -1.99 10.11 -0.97
CA ARG A 50 -0.56 9.92 -0.68
C ARG A 50 -0.41 9.41 0.74
N ILE A 51 0.13 8.22 0.86
CA ILE A 51 0.13 7.42 2.09
C ILE A 51 1.55 7.37 2.67
N HIS A 52 1.68 7.86 3.89
CA HIS A 52 2.81 7.66 4.78
C HIS A 52 2.28 7.23 6.15
N SER A 53 2.08 5.93 6.34
CA SER A 53 1.43 5.45 7.56
C SER A 53 1.96 4.08 8.01
N PRO A 54 2.17 3.91 9.33
CA PRO A 54 2.49 2.61 9.93
C PRO A 54 1.26 1.70 10.06
N GLY A 55 0.08 2.12 9.57
CA GLY A 55 -1.18 1.43 9.78
C GLY A 55 -1.90 1.95 11.01
N GLY A 56 -2.81 1.16 11.58
CA GLY A 56 -3.60 1.57 12.73
C GLY A 56 -4.80 0.67 12.99
N GLN A 57 -5.90 1.26 13.43
CA GLN A 57 -7.11 0.55 13.87
C GLN A 57 -7.85 -0.06 12.67
N THR A 58 -8.22 -1.34 12.78
CA THR A 58 -8.96 -2.04 11.73
C THR A 58 -10.35 -1.46 11.49
N LEU A 59 -11.05 -1.04 12.54
CA LEU A 59 -12.37 -0.42 12.42
C LEU A 59 -12.33 0.90 11.64
N ALA A 60 -11.33 1.74 11.92
CA ALA A 60 -11.09 2.98 11.20
C ALA A 60 -10.83 2.71 9.71
N LEU A 61 -10.01 1.71 9.37
CA LEU A 61 -9.82 1.29 7.98
C LEU A 61 -11.13 0.82 7.32
N ASP A 62 -11.91 0.00 8.01
CA ASP A 62 -13.16 -0.54 7.47
C ASP A 62 -14.15 0.58 7.15
N PHE A 63 -14.26 1.58 8.04
CA PHE A 63 -15.05 2.79 7.82
C PHE A 63 -14.57 3.59 6.61
N MET A 64 -13.26 3.80 6.47
CA MET A 64 -12.69 4.46 5.29
C MET A 64 -12.99 3.69 3.99
N MET A 65 -12.87 2.36 4.01
CA MET A 65 -13.19 1.50 2.86
C MET A 65 -14.65 1.62 2.42
N GLU A 66 -15.59 1.66 3.37
CA GLU A 66 -17.01 1.82 3.06
C GLU A 66 -17.28 3.16 2.36
N ARG A 67 -16.61 4.22 2.81
CA ARG A 67 -16.72 5.53 2.14
C ARG A 67 -16.12 5.52 0.74
N ILE A 68 -14.99 4.84 0.55
CA ILE A 68 -14.39 4.67 -0.79
C ILE A 68 -15.35 3.91 -1.72
N ASP A 69 -15.93 2.82 -1.25
CA ASP A 69 -16.87 2.01 -2.03
C ASP A 69 -18.15 2.79 -2.38
N PHE A 70 -18.65 3.62 -1.46
CA PHE A 70 -19.75 4.54 -1.73
C PHE A 70 -19.43 5.45 -2.92
N TRP A 71 -18.28 6.13 -2.90
CA TRP A 71 -17.90 7.05 -3.97
C TRP A 71 -17.58 6.34 -5.28
N ARG A 72 -16.99 5.15 -5.22
CA ARG A 72 -16.75 4.30 -6.39
C ARG A 72 -18.06 3.89 -7.07
N ALA A 73 -19.10 3.56 -6.29
CA ALA A 73 -20.42 3.26 -6.83
C ALA A 73 -21.06 4.47 -7.56
N GLN A 74 -20.64 5.70 -7.23
CA GLN A 74 -21.01 6.93 -7.92
C GLN A 74 -20.08 7.27 -9.10
N GLY A 75 -19.20 6.35 -9.51
CA GLY A 75 -18.28 6.53 -10.63
C GLY A 75 -17.02 7.35 -10.32
N ARG A 76 -16.77 7.69 -9.04
CA ARG A 76 -15.56 8.39 -8.62
C ARG A 76 -14.37 7.43 -8.51
N LYS A 77 -13.16 7.96 -8.71
CA LYS A 77 -11.93 7.16 -8.77
C LYS A 77 -10.93 7.58 -7.71
N MET A 78 -10.29 6.60 -7.09
CA MET A 78 -9.25 6.83 -6.09
C MET A 78 -7.91 6.27 -6.53
N HIS A 79 -6.92 7.13 -6.74
CA HIS A 79 -5.54 6.72 -6.97
C HIS A 79 -4.80 6.66 -5.64
N THR A 80 -3.80 5.79 -5.52
CA THR A 80 -3.06 5.63 -4.27
C THR A 80 -1.56 5.64 -4.53
N GLN A 81 -0.81 6.27 -3.63
CA GLN A 81 0.65 6.37 -3.71
C GLN A 81 1.29 6.22 -2.32
N ALA A 82 2.10 5.19 -2.11
CA ALA A 82 2.96 5.09 -0.94
C ALA A 82 4.21 5.95 -1.13
N THR A 83 4.48 6.88 -0.20
CA THR A 83 5.61 7.83 -0.31
C THR A 83 6.84 7.35 0.44
N MET A 84 6.69 6.95 1.71
CA MET A 84 7.79 6.44 2.56
C MET A 84 7.48 5.08 3.17
N GLN A 85 6.28 4.88 3.70
CA GLN A 85 5.83 3.58 4.17
C GLN A 85 4.32 3.44 4.07
N ALA A 86 3.87 2.24 3.76
CA ALA A 86 2.49 1.82 3.88
C ALA A 86 2.50 0.44 4.54
N VAL A 87 2.11 0.41 5.82
CA VAL A 87 2.18 -0.76 6.67
C VAL A 87 0.79 -1.14 7.17
N SER A 88 0.51 -2.44 7.27
CA SER A 88 -0.73 -2.98 7.83
C SER A 88 -1.97 -2.40 7.12
N ALA A 89 -2.87 -1.78 7.87
CA ALA A 89 -4.06 -1.11 7.34
C ALA A 89 -3.76 -0.12 6.20
N ALA A 90 -2.63 0.59 6.26
CA ALA A 90 -2.25 1.53 5.20
C ALA A 90 -1.78 0.82 3.92
N ALA A 91 -1.17 -0.35 4.02
CA ALA A 91 -0.78 -1.17 2.88
C ALA A 91 -2.02 -1.73 2.16
N LEU A 92 -3.04 -2.15 2.93
CA LEU A 92 -4.34 -2.54 2.38
C LEU A 92 -5.02 -1.36 1.68
N LEU A 93 -5.05 -0.19 2.32
CA LEU A 93 -5.60 1.03 1.72
C LEU A 93 -4.91 1.38 0.40
N LEU A 94 -3.57 1.28 0.35
CA LEU A 94 -2.80 1.43 -0.89
C LEU A 94 -3.30 0.46 -1.98
N SER A 95 -3.52 -0.80 -1.64
CA SER A 95 -3.95 -1.84 -2.60
C SER A 95 -5.37 -1.67 -3.13
N LEU A 96 -6.19 -0.85 -2.47
CA LEU A 96 -7.60 -0.61 -2.79
C LEU A 96 -7.84 0.62 -3.67
N GLY A 97 -6.77 1.30 -4.08
CA GLY A 97 -6.86 2.26 -5.19
C GLY A 97 -7.30 1.60 -6.49
N GLU A 98 -7.64 2.41 -7.49
CA GLU A 98 -8.03 1.94 -8.81
C GLU A 98 -6.90 1.11 -9.45
N VAL A 99 -7.26 -0.05 -9.99
CA VAL A 99 -6.30 -0.93 -10.69
C VAL A 99 -5.71 -0.19 -11.88
N GLY A 100 -4.38 -0.17 -11.97
CA GLY A 100 -3.59 0.63 -12.90
C GLY A 100 -3.07 1.95 -12.29
N HIS A 101 -3.54 2.32 -11.10
CA HIS A 101 -3.24 3.60 -10.45
C HIS A 101 -2.81 3.49 -8.98
N ARG A 102 -2.16 2.38 -8.62
CA ARG A 102 -1.59 2.12 -7.29
C ARG A 102 -0.07 2.14 -7.35
N TYR A 103 0.56 3.13 -6.74
CA TYR A 103 1.99 3.41 -6.90
C TYR A 103 2.74 3.29 -5.57
N ALA A 104 3.99 2.82 -5.62
CA ALA A 104 4.88 2.84 -4.47
C ALA A 104 6.20 3.51 -4.88
N SER A 105 6.64 4.52 -4.12
CA SER A 105 7.95 5.14 -4.34
C SER A 105 9.05 4.09 -4.21
N PRO A 106 10.15 4.12 -5.00
CA PRO A 106 11.23 3.12 -4.92
C PRO A 106 11.83 2.92 -3.52
N SER A 107 11.83 3.96 -2.68
CA SER A 107 12.32 3.91 -1.30
C SER A 107 11.26 3.51 -0.26
N SER A 108 10.02 3.24 -0.68
CA SER A 108 8.93 2.98 0.24
C SER A 108 8.97 1.56 0.82
N ALA A 109 8.70 1.46 2.12
CA ALA A 109 8.53 0.19 2.81
C ALA A 109 7.06 -0.24 2.77
N LEU A 110 6.82 -1.46 2.27
CA LEU A 110 5.48 -2.06 2.23
C LEU A 110 5.46 -3.25 3.19
N LEU A 111 4.49 -3.29 4.10
CA LEU A 111 4.31 -4.41 5.01
C LEU A 111 2.83 -4.78 5.06
N TYR A 112 2.53 -6.01 4.66
CA TYR A 112 1.20 -6.58 4.76
C TYR A 112 1.24 -7.71 5.79
N HIS A 113 0.34 -7.65 6.77
CA HIS A 113 0.25 -8.66 7.82
C HIS A 113 -1.19 -8.75 8.33
N HIS A 114 -1.51 -9.85 9.00
CA HIS A 114 -2.80 -10.05 9.68
C HIS A 114 -3.00 -9.10 10.85
N THR A 115 -4.25 -8.84 11.22
CA THR A 115 -4.58 -7.91 12.29
C THR A 115 -3.88 -8.32 13.58
N ARG A 116 -3.20 -7.37 14.21
CA ARG A 116 -2.48 -7.59 15.48
C ARG A 116 -3.35 -7.15 16.64
N PHE A 117 -3.23 -7.88 17.74
CA PHE A 117 -3.76 -7.48 19.03
C PHE A 117 -2.63 -6.95 19.90
N VAL A 118 -2.75 -5.70 20.34
CA VAL A 118 -1.78 -5.08 21.23
C VAL A 118 -2.45 -4.85 22.58
N THR A 119 -2.03 -5.60 23.58
CA THR A 119 -2.42 -5.37 24.98
C THR A 119 -1.45 -4.39 25.62
N THR A 120 -1.83 -3.13 25.78
CA THR A 120 -0.99 -2.09 26.41
C THR A 120 -1.15 -2.00 27.93
N SER A 121 -2.12 -2.70 28.51
CA SER A 121 -2.40 -2.64 29.94
C SER A 121 -1.94 -3.89 30.66
N SER A 122 -1.32 -3.73 31.84
CA SER A 122 -1.08 -4.76 32.86
C SER A 122 -2.37 -5.39 33.44
N GLN A 123 -3.48 -5.32 32.71
CA GLN A 123 -4.77 -5.87 33.07
C GLN A 123 -4.76 -7.38 32.83
N THR A 124 -5.19 -8.12 33.83
CA THR A 124 -5.46 -9.55 33.71
C THR A 124 -6.60 -9.77 32.72
N VAL A 125 -6.27 -10.27 31.52
CA VAL A 125 -7.28 -10.68 30.53
C VAL A 125 -7.78 -12.07 30.91
N THR A 126 -9.09 -12.24 31.03
CA THR A 126 -9.69 -13.57 31.25
C THR A 126 -9.52 -14.44 30.01
N ALA A 127 -9.45 -15.77 30.17
CA ALA A 127 -9.36 -16.70 29.03
C ALA A 127 -10.48 -16.48 28.00
N ARG A 128 -11.71 -16.19 28.47
CA ARG A 128 -12.86 -15.90 27.60
C ARG A 128 -12.67 -14.63 26.78
N ALA A 129 -12.26 -13.53 27.42
CA ALA A 129 -12.02 -12.27 26.72
C ALA A 129 -10.89 -12.40 25.66
N ALA A 130 -9.86 -13.21 25.96
CA ALA A 130 -8.81 -13.52 24.99
C ALA A 130 -9.35 -14.32 23.79
N MET A 131 -10.19 -15.33 24.02
CA MET A 131 -10.83 -16.10 22.94
C MET A 131 -11.75 -15.24 22.07
N GLU A 132 -12.54 -14.36 22.67
CA GLU A 132 -13.40 -13.40 21.96
C GLU A 132 -12.57 -12.45 21.10
N ALA A 133 -11.47 -11.90 21.64
CA ALA A 133 -10.56 -11.04 20.88
C ALA A 133 -9.94 -11.77 19.68
N VAL A 134 -9.46 -13.01 19.87
CA VAL A 134 -8.91 -13.83 18.78
C VAL A 134 -9.94 -14.06 17.67
N GLN A 135 -11.19 -14.39 18.04
CA GLN A 135 -12.25 -14.60 17.07
C GLN A 135 -12.51 -13.34 16.25
N GLN A 136 -12.54 -12.16 16.89
CA GLN A 136 -12.72 -10.88 16.20
C GLN A 136 -11.58 -10.57 15.21
N LEU A 137 -10.33 -10.91 15.55
CA LEU A 137 -9.18 -10.72 14.65
C LEU A 137 -9.32 -11.62 13.41
N ILE A 138 -9.63 -12.90 13.60
CA ILE A 138 -9.81 -13.85 12.50
C ILE A 138 -10.93 -13.38 11.56
N GLU A 139 -12.06 -12.93 12.12
CA GLU A 139 -13.17 -12.39 11.35
C GLU A 139 -12.78 -11.14 10.57
N SER A 140 -12.04 -10.23 11.22
CA SER A 140 -11.52 -9.02 10.59
C SER A 140 -10.59 -9.34 9.42
N ASP A 141 -9.65 -10.26 9.61
CA ASP A 141 -8.70 -10.68 8.57
C ASP A 141 -9.42 -11.32 7.39
N HIS A 142 -10.40 -12.19 7.65
CA HIS A 142 -11.24 -12.78 6.61
C HIS A 142 -12.02 -11.72 5.83
N LEU A 143 -12.59 -10.72 6.51
CA LEU A 143 -13.34 -9.64 5.88
C LEU A 143 -12.43 -8.78 5.00
N LEU A 144 -11.30 -8.32 5.53
CA LEU A 144 -10.32 -7.49 4.81
C LEU A 144 -9.79 -8.23 3.58
N MET A 145 -9.44 -9.51 3.74
CA MET A 145 -8.93 -10.33 2.64
C MET A 145 -9.99 -10.55 1.56
N LYS A 146 -11.24 -10.80 1.96
CA LYS A 146 -12.37 -10.93 1.04
C LYS A 146 -12.62 -9.63 0.28
N ARG A 147 -12.61 -8.48 0.96
CA ARG A 147 -12.76 -7.14 0.34
C ARG A 147 -11.64 -6.89 -0.67
N LEU A 148 -10.38 -7.11 -0.28
CA LEU A 148 -9.22 -6.98 -1.18
C LEU A 148 -9.34 -7.88 -2.42
N CYS A 149 -9.62 -9.17 -2.23
CA CYS A 149 -9.76 -10.10 -3.35
C CYS A 149 -10.92 -9.70 -4.28
N LYS A 150 -12.06 -9.26 -3.73
CA LYS A 150 -13.19 -8.76 -4.52
C LYS A 150 -12.80 -7.52 -5.33
N HIS A 151 -12.10 -6.57 -4.72
CA HIS A 151 -11.60 -5.37 -5.38
C HIS A 151 -10.69 -5.72 -6.57
N LEU A 152 -9.72 -6.61 -6.36
CA LEU A 152 -8.82 -7.07 -7.41
C LEU A 152 -9.58 -7.74 -8.56
N LEU A 153 -10.47 -8.68 -8.25
CA LEU A 153 -11.26 -9.34 -9.30
C LEU A 153 -12.08 -8.34 -10.11
N HIS A 154 -12.74 -7.39 -9.45
CA HIS A 154 -13.55 -6.39 -10.13
C HIS A 154 -12.68 -5.50 -11.02
N GLY A 155 -11.60 -4.94 -10.48
CA GLY A 155 -10.72 -4.01 -11.20
C GLY A 155 -10.00 -4.64 -12.41
N PHE A 156 -9.73 -5.94 -12.36
CA PHE A 156 -9.15 -6.67 -13.51
C PHE A 156 -10.20 -7.27 -14.46
N GLY A 157 -11.51 -7.13 -14.20
CA GLY A 157 -12.56 -7.66 -15.07
C GLY A 157 -12.86 -9.15 -14.91
N GLY A 158 -12.56 -9.73 -13.75
CA GLY A 158 -12.86 -11.12 -13.38
C GLY A 158 -11.62 -11.99 -13.17
N ALA A 159 -11.83 -13.23 -12.72
CA ALA A 159 -10.75 -14.12 -12.28
C ALA A 159 -9.78 -14.52 -13.40
N VAL A 160 -10.29 -14.74 -14.62
CA VAL A 160 -9.46 -15.10 -15.79
C VAL A 160 -8.53 -13.95 -16.18
N ALA A 161 -9.06 -12.73 -16.29
CA ALA A 161 -8.28 -11.55 -16.66
C ALA A 161 -7.27 -11.17 -15.56
N PHE A 162 -7.69 -11.24 -14.30
CA PHE A 162 -6.80 -11.10 -13.13
C PHE A 162 -5.61 -12.09 -13.18
N ALA A 163 -5.89 -13.37 -13.40
CA ALA A 163 -4.86 -14.40 -13.46
C ALA A 163 -3.93 -14.22 -14.67
N GLN A 164 -4.47 -13.83 -15.82
CA GLN A 164 -3.69 -13.58 -17.03
C GLN A 164 -2.71 -12.43 -16.82
N ALA A 165 -3.17 -11.32 -16.24
CA ALA A 165 -2.29 -10.22 -15.86
C ALA A 165 -1.22 -10.68 -14.86
N GLY A 166 -1.56 -11.56 -13.90
CA GLY A 166 -0.62 -12.09 -12.92
C GLY A 166 0.50 -12.91 -13.55
N ILE A 167 0.14 -13.79 -14.47
CA ILE A 167 1.09 -14.60 -15.26
C ILE A 167 2.02 -13.68 -16.07
N GLN A 168 1.49 -12.62 -16.69
CA GLN A 168 2.29 -11.65 -17.44
C GLN A 168 3.30 -10.92 -16.54
N ARG A 169 2.91 -10.48 -15.33
CA ARG A 169 3.83 -9.85 -14.37
C ARG A 169 4.94 -10.80 -13.93
N ILE A 170 4.61 -12.05 -13.63
CA ILE A 170 5.61 -13.09 -13.32
C ILE A 170 6.56 -13.30 -14.49
N GLN A 171 6.06 -13.34 -15.73
CA GLN A 171 6.92 -13.51 -16.90
C GLN A 171 7.89 -12.34 -17.06
N ALA A 172 7.41 -11.09 -16.92
CA ALA A 172 8.26 -9.91 -16.98
C ALA A 172 9.39 -9.95 -15.93
N ILE A 173 9.09 -10.40 -14.71
CA ILE A 173 10.12 -10.59 -13.67
C ILE A 173 11.15 -11.62 -14.11
N LYS A 174 10.70 -12.77 -14.64
CA LYS A 174 11.59 -13.83 -15.10
C LYS A 174 12.52 -13.35 -16.20
N ASP A 175 12.01 -12.57 -17.15
CA ASP A 175 12.80 -12.04 -18.27
C ASP A 175 13.93 -11.14 -17.76
N VAL A 176 13.63 -10.19 -16.85
CA VAL A 176 14.62 -9.31 -16.22
C VAL A 176 15.67 -10.10 -15.42
N MET A 177 15.24 -11.16 -14.73
CA MET A 177 16.15 -12.02 -13.97
C MET A 177 17.04 -12.87 -14.86
N THR A 178 16.56 -13.36 -16.01
CA THR A 178 17.38 -14.16 -16.94
C THR A 178 18.50 -13.35 -17.59
N SER A 179 18.35 -12.03 -17.72
CA SER A 179 19.42 -11.13 -18.12
C SER A 179 20.54 -10.99 -17.06
N HIS A 180 20.35 -11.53 -15.86
CA HIS A 180 21.28 -11.45 -14.73
C HIS A 180 21.55 -12.84 -14.11
N PRO A 181 22.40 -13.67 -14.76
CA PRO A 181 22.50 -15.11 -14.52
C PRO A 181 23.00 -15.54 -13.12
N ASN A 182 23.52 -14.62 -12.29
CA ASN A 182 24.09 -14.95 -10.99
C ASN A 182 23.09 -14.93 -9.82
N GLY A 183 21.83 -14.55 -10.05
CA GLY A 183 20.80 -14.49 -9.01
C GLY A 183 20.07 -15.82 -8.79
N LYS A 184 20.05 -16.34 -7.56
CA LYS A 184 19.12 -17.43 -7.19
C LYS A 184 17.68 -16.95 -7.38
N LYS A 185 16.91 -17.67 -8.19
CA LYS A 185 15.47 -17.38 -8.40
C LYS A 185 14.70 -17.58 -7.10
N PRO A 186 13.96 -16.57 -6.59
CA PRO A 186 13.11 -16.73 -5.42
C PRO A 186 12.06 -17.82 -5.65
N LYS A 187 11.91 -18.73 -4.67
CA LYS A 187 10.93 -19.83 -4.74
C LYS A 187 9.49 -19.33 -4.91
N TRP A 188 9.18 -18.15 -4.37
CA TRP A 188 7.84 -17.57 -4.40
C TRP A 188 7.35 -17.25 -5.82
N ILE A 189 8.25 -17.01 -6.79
CA ILE A 189 7.87 -16.65 -8.16
C ILE A 189 7.15 -17.81 -8.84
N GLU A 190 7.67 -19.03 -8.72
CA GLU A 190 7.08 -20.20 -9.35
C GLU A 190 5.78 -20.61 -8.67
N GLU A 191 5.75 -20.56 -7.33
CA GLU A 191 4.53 -20.77 -6.56
C GLU A 191 3.42 -19.79 -6.96
N THR A 192 3.74 -18.50 -7.07
CA THR A 192 2.77 -17.46 -7.46
C THR A 192 2.24 -17.70 -8.87
N LYS A 193 3.11 -18.10 -9.80
CA LYS A 193 2.71 -18.48 -11.17
C LYS A 193 1.70 -19.62 -11.17
N GLN A 194 2.00 -20.70 -10.45
CA GLN A 194 1.14 -21.88 -10.35
C GLN A 194 -0.23 -21.51 -9.77
N VAL A 195 -0.27 -20.63 -8.77
CA VAL A 195 -1.52 -20.13 -8.20
C VAL A 195 -2.33 -19.37 -9.26
N TYR A 196 -1.74 -18.47 -10.04
CA TYR A 196 -2.46 -17.78 -11.11
C TYR A 196 -2.96 -18.73 -12.20
N GLU A 197 -2.15 -19.70 -12.61
CA GLU A 197 -2.58 -20.72 -13.58
C GLU A 197 -3.82 -21.49 -13.08
N GLN A 198 -3.84 -21.86 -11.79
CA GLN A 198 -4.98 -22.52 -11.18
C GLN A 198 -6.20 -21.60 -11.02
N VAL A 199 -6.01 -20.32 -10.65
CA VAL A 199 -7.10 -19.32 -10.62
C VAL A 199 -7.74 -19.17 -11.99
N ARG A 200 -6.93 -19.16 -13.06
CA ARG A 200 -7.40 -19.08 -14.45
C ARG A 200 -8.22 -20.31 -14.84
N VAL A 201 -7.73 -21.52 -14.54
CA VAL A 201 -8.40 -22.78 -14.91
C VAL A 201 -9.68 -22.99 -14.12
N MET A 202 -9.67 -22.72 -12.81
CA MET A 202 -10.83 -22.91 -11.94
C MET A 202 -11.83 -21.75 -11.99
N ASN A 203 -11.45 -20.63 -12.63
CA ASN A 203 -12.21 -19.39 -12.63
C ASN A 203 -12.60 -18.93 -11.20
N GLY A 204 -11.64 -18.97 -10.27
CA GLY A 204 -11.89 -18.68 -8.85
C GLY A 204 -10.65 -18.25 -8.08
N ILE A 205 -10.81 -17.31 -7.13
CA ILE A 205 -9.70 -16.63 -6.44
C ILE A 205 -9.21 -17.32 -5.15
N LYS A 206 -9.87 -18.40 -4.70
CA LYS A 206 -9.62 -19.01 -3.38
C LYS A 206 -8.15 -19.35 -3.12
N LEU A 207 -7.44 -19.89 -4.12
CA LEU A 207 -6.02 -20.22 -3.96
C LEU A 207 -5.13 -18.99 -3.87
N TYR A 208 -5.47 -17.92 -4.59
CA TYR A 208 -4.75 -16.66 -4.47
C TYR A 208 -5.01 -16.00 -3.12
N GLN A 209 -6.24 -16.08 -2.59
CA GLN A 209 -6.53 -15.66 -1.22
C GLN A 209 -5.66 -16.42 -0.20
N GLN A 210 -5.53 -17.75 -0.34
CA GLN A 210 -4.65 -18.55 0.52
C GLN A 210 -3.17 -18.20 0.36
N LEU A 211 -2.74 -17.86 -0.86
CA LEU A 211 -1.39 -17.36 -1.11
C LEU A 211 -1.15 -16.05 -0.37
N LEU A 212 -2.06 -15.08 -0.47
CA LEU A 212 -1.94 -13.80 0.25
C LEU A 212 -1.91 -14.01 1.77
N MET A 213 -2.79 -14.83 2.32
CA MET A 213 -2.80 -15.12 3.76
C MET A 213 -1.44 -15.67 4.22
N ARG A 214 -0.86 -16.63 3.49
CA ARG A 214 0.49 -17.16 3.81
C ARG A 214 1.58 -16.12 3.68
N ARG A 215 1.46 -15.16 2.75
CA ARG A 215 2.42 -14.06 2.61
C ARG A 215 2.28 -13.05 3.74
N PHE A 216 1.07 -12.85 4.26
CA PHE A 216 0.82 -11.94 5.37
C PHE A 216 1.26 -12.58 6.71
N ASP A 217 1.24 -13.91 6.81
CA ASP A 217 1.83 -14.67 7.93
C ASP A 217 3.35 -14.46 8.06
N GLU A 218 4.04 -14.11 6.97
CA GLU A 218 5.49 -13.85 7.00
C GLU A 218 5.82 -12.61 7.82
N ASP A 219 4.90 -11.64 7.93
CA ASP A 219 5.02 -10.43 8.75
C ASP A 219 6.37 -9.70 8.60
N THR A 220 6.85 -9.63 7.35
CA THR A 220 8.11 -8.95 6.96
C THR A 220 7.88 -7.96 5.84
N ILE A 221 8.79 -6.99 5.71
CA ILE A 221 8.73 -5.99 4.62
C ILE A 221 8.69 -6.73 3.28
N MET A 222 7.61 -6.50 2.53
CA MET A 222 7.40 -7.05 1.21
C MET A 222 8.11 -6.15 0.18
N SER A 223 8.94 -6.76 -0.66
CA SER A 223 9.55 -6.02 -1.77
C SER A 223 8.48 -5.51 -2.74
N GLN A 224 8.71 -4.37 -3.40
CA GLN A 224 7.77 -3.82 -4.38
C GLN A 224 7.53 -4.77 -5.55
N VAL A 225 8.56 -5.52 -5.97
CA VAL A 225 8.46 -6.52 -7.02
C VAL A 225 7.53 -7.66 -6.62
N GLN A 226 7.60 -8.09 -5.35
CA GLN A 226 6.67 -9.08 -4.81
C GLN A 226 5.26 -8.52 -4.68
N ALA A 227 5.09 -7.30 -4.17
CA ALA A 227 3.78 -6.63 -4.09
C ALA A 227 3.14 -6.46 -5.48
N TRP A 228 3.93 -6.07 -6.48
CA TRP A 228 3.51 -5.95 -7.87
C TRP A 228 3.15 -7.31 -8.49
N ALA A 229 3.96 -8.33 -8.26
CA ALA A 229 3.67 -9.70 -8.69
C ALA A 229 2.38 -10.26 -8.07
N LEU A 230 2.10 -9.86 -6.82
CA LEU A 230 0.89 -10.19 -6.09
C LEU A 230 -0.27 -9.23 -6.40
N MET A 231 -0.20 -8.34 -7.40
CA MET A 231 -1.28 -7.41 -7.75
C MET A 231 -1.69 -6.41 -6.66
N LEU A 232 -0.84 -6.15 -5.67
CA LEU A 232 -1.11 -5.21 -4.59
C LEU A 232 -0.79 -3.75 -4.99
N ILE A 233 0.13 -3.57 -5.93
CA ILE A 233 0.46 -2.29 -6.57
C ILE A 233 0.58 -2.47 -8.08
N ASP A 234 0.61 -1.40 -8.86
CA ASP A 234 0.62 -1.44 -10.33
C ASP A 234 1.91 -0.95 -10.97
N ASP A 235 2.72 -0.20 -10.23
CA ASP A 235 3.99 0.33 -10.69
C ASP A 235 5.15 -0.17 -9.84
N VAL A 236 6.24 -0.54 -10.52
CA VAL A 236 7.49 -0.97 -9.92
C VAL A 236 8.64 -0.73 -10.88
N ASP A 237 9.75 -0.23 -10.36
CA ASP A 237 11.01 -0.14 -11.10
C ASP A 237 11.68 -1.51 -11.19
N LEU A 238 11.30 -2.32 -12.20
CA LEU A 238 11.84 -3.67 -12.43
C LEU A 238 13.38 -3.72 -12.62
N PRO A 239 14.04 -2.75 -13.29
CA PRO A 239 15.51 -2.67 -13.34
C PRO A 239 16.20 -2.75 -11.96
N ALA A 240 15.55 -2.32 -10.89
CA ALA A 240 16.09 -2.36 -9.53
C ALA A 240 16.18 -3.77 -8.91
N ILE A 241 15.61 -4.81 -9.55
CA ILE A 241 15.71 -6.22 -9.13
C ILE A 241 17.18 -6.68 -8.96
N THR A 242 18.12 -6.03 -9.66
CA THR A 242 19.56 -6.32 -9.61
C THR A 242 20.28 -5.74 -8.40
N ARG A 243 19.77 -4.69 -7.77
CA ARG A 243 20.45 -3.99 -6.67
C ARG A 243 20.12 -4.54 -5.28
N GLY A 244 19.07 -5.38 -5.18
CA GLY A 244 18.43 -5.77 -3.92
C GLY A 244 18.88 -7.09 -3.28
N GLN A 245 20.03 -7.67 -3.68
CA GLN A 245 20.66 -8.77 -2.92
C GLN A 245 22.01 -8.29 -2.35
N SER A 246 21.96 -7.34 -1.41
CA SER A 246 23.03 -7.17 -0.45
C SER A 246 22.42 -6.99 0.93
N THR A 247 22.59 -8.01 1.75
CA THR A 247 22.31 -8.05 3.17
C THR A 247 23.03 -6.92 3.89
N CYS A 248 22.32 -6.30 4.85
CA CYS A 248 22.84 -5.59 6.03
C CYS A 248 24.32 -5.22 6.05
N ALA A 249 24.62 -3.94 5.82
CA ALA A 249 25.66 -3.24 6.56
C ALA A 249 25.24 -1.76 6.68
N VAL A 250 24.71 -1.40 7.84
CA VAL A 250 24.77 -0.01 8.30
C VAL A 250 26.25 0.26 8.56
N SER A 251 26.94 0.83 7.58
CA SER A 251 28.17 1.57 7.84
C SER A 251 27.85 3.06 7.74
N GLN A 252 27.80 3.70 8.90
CA GLN A 252 27.98 5.13 9.00
C GLN A 252 29.34 5.48 8.39
N SER A 253 29.37 6.37 7.40
CA SER A 253 30.50 7.31 7.25
C SER A 253 30.16 8.43 6.26
N ASN A 254 30.30 9.65 6.79
CA ASN A 254 30.84 10.84 6.15
C ASN A 254 29.97 11.60 5.13
N LEU A 255 29.04 12.40 5.64
CA LEU A 255 28.72 13.70 5.05
C LEU A 255 29.81 14.70 5.44
N SER A 256 30.83 14.84 4.58
CA SER A 256 31.74 15.98 4.60
C SER A 256 31.13 17.14 3.80
N MET A 257 30.77 18.22 4.51
CA MET A 257 30.57 19.54 3.92
C MET A 257 31.90 20.13 3.44
N PRO A 258 31.89 20.96 2.38
CA PRO A 258 32.81 22.08 2.27
C PRO A 258 32.06 23.43 2.16
N PRO A 259 32.76 24.55 2.35
CA PRO A 259 32.32 25.64 3.22
C PRO A 259 31.58 26.78 2.49
N ALA A 260 30.90 27.58 3.31
CA ALA A 260 30.46 28.92 2.98
C ALA A 260 31.62 29.80 2.48
N LEU A 261 31.36 30.56 1.43
CA LEU A 261 32.10 31.77 1.09
C LEU A 261 31.11 32.93 1.02
N ALA A 262 31.13 33.72 2.08
CA ALA A 262 30.54 35.05 2.15
C ALA A 262 31.59 36.08 1.68
N ALA A 263 31.19 36.94 0.75
CA ALA A 263 31.68 38.30 0.50
C ALA A 263 30.93 38.79 -0.76
N GLY A 264 30.34 39.96 -0.85
CA GLY A 264 30.26 41.13 0.01
C GLY A 264 29.34 42.15 -0.68
N LEU A 265 28.72 42.99 0.13
CA LEU A 265 27.91 44.16 -0.23
C LEU A 265 28.58 45.06 -1.28
N VAL A 266 27.80 45.69 -2.18
CA VAL A 266 27.72 47.15 -2.34
C VAL A 266 26.32 47.54 -2.86
N GLU A 267 25.73 48.55 -2.22
CA GLU A 267 24.49 49.26 -2.53
C GLU A 267 24.47 49.94 -3.91
N THR A 268 23.25 50.25 -4.36
CA THR A 268 22.75 51.49 -5.02
C THR A 268 21.77 51.09 -6.13
N ALA A 269 20.72 51.79 -6.50
CA ALA A 269 19.91 52.88 -5.97
C ALA A 269 18.82 53.10 -7.07
N LEU A 270 17.62 53.54 -6.69
CA LEU A 270 16.62 54.23 -7.53
C LEU A 270 16.13 53.57 -8.86
N HIS A 271 14.84 53.18 -8.92
CA HIS A 271 13.77 54.00 -9.53
C HIS A 271 12.43 53.25 -9.64
N ALA A 272 11.37 54.00 -9.29
CA ALA A 272 9.92 53.75 -9.45
C ALA A 272 9.24 52.84 -8.42
#